data_AF-A0A4V1UQU0-F1
#
_entry.id   AF-A0A4V1UQU0-F1
#
_cell.length_a   1.000
_cell.length_b   1.000
_cell.length_c   1.000
_cell.angle_alpha   90.00
_cell.angle_beta   90.00
_cell.angle_gamma   90.00
#
_symmetry.space_group_name_H-M   'P 1'
#
loop_
_entity.id
_entity.type
_entity.pdbx_description
1 polymer ?
#
loop_
_entity_poly.entity_id
_entity_poly.type
_entity_poly.pdbx_seq_one_letter_code
_entity_poly.pdbx_strand_id
1 'polypeptide(L)' 'MTYCVGMMLDEGLVLMSDTRTNSGVDNISVFRKMHSWCVPGERMVAVMTAGNLATTQSVVSKLEERNKAPDDRHNSL' A
#
# COMPACT_ATOMS: atom_id res chain seq x y z
N MET A 1 -9.35 13.56 -0.23
CA MET A 1 -9.51 13.21 -1.65
C MET A 1 -8.42 12.21 -1.95
N THR A 2 -8.79 11.03 -2.44
CA THR A 2 -7.88 9.89 -2.61
C THR A 2 -7.94 9.45 -4.07
N TYR A 3 -6.80 9.48 -4.76
CA TYR A 3 -6.69 9.12 -6.16
C TYR A 3 -5.41 8.33 -6.45
N CYS A 4 -5.59 7.19 -7.10
CA CYS A 4 -4.51 6.31 -7.56
C CYS A 4 -4.78 5.94 -9.02
N VAL A 5 -3.72 5.80 -9.81
CA VAL A 5 -3.78 5.36 -11.21
C VAL A 5 -2.68 4.35 -11.48
N GLY A 6 -3.04 3.28 -12.19
CA GLY A 6 -2.11 2.30 -12.73
C GLY A 6 -2.35 2.13 -14.22
N MET A 7 -1.28 2.17 -15.01
CA MET A 7 -1.32 1.98 -16.46
C MET A 7 -0.44 0.79 -16.83
N MET A 8 -0.98 -0.08 -17.67
CA MET A 8 -0.27 -1.20 -18.27
C MET A 8 0.03 -0.86 -19.73
N LEU A 9 1.31 -0.88 -20.05
CA LEU A 9 1.87 -0.55 -21.35
C LEU A 9 2.64 -1.77 -21.87
N ASP A 10 2.92 -1.79 -23.16
CA ASP A 10 3.71 -2.87 -23.77
C ASP A 10 5.13 -2.93 -23.17
N GLU A 11 5.70 -1.77 -22.78
CA GLU A 11 7.02 -1.68 -22.15
C GLU A 11 7.01 -1.89 -20.62
N GLY A 12 5.84 -1.93 -19.98
CA GLY A 12 5.75 -2.15 -18.53
C GLY A 12 4.61 -1.43 -17.83
N LEU A 13 4.83 -1.07 -16.56
CA LEU A 13 3.80 -0.50 -15.67
C LEU A 13 4.16 0.92 -15.22
N VAL A 14 3.16 1.80 -15.18
CA VAL A 14 3.25 3.13 -14.56
C VAL A 14 2.24 3.22 -13.43
N LEU A 15 2.68 3.54 -12.22
CA LEU A 15 1.84 3.64 -11.03
C LEU A 15 2.00 5.02 -10.39
N MET A 16 0.92 5.64 -9.93
CA MET A 16 0.94 6.91 -9.21
C MET A 16 -0.18 6.96 -8.17
N SER A 17 0.13 7.47 -6.98
CA SER A 17 -0.85 7.71 -5.92
C SER A 17 -0.63 9.07 -5.26
N ASP A 18 -1.71 9.78 -4.95
CA ASP A 18 -1.64 10.96 -4.08
C ASP A 18 -1.52 10.55 -2.59
N THR A 19 -1.37 11.52 -1.68
CA THR A 19 -1.18 11.25 -0.23
C THR A 19 -2.23 11.88 0.68
N ARG A 20 -3.10 12.76 0.17
CA ARG A 20 -4.13 13.41 0.99
C ARG A 20 -5.17 12.40 1.44
N THR A 21 -5.43 12.30 2.73
CA THR A 21 -6.31 11.27 3.29
C THR A 21 -7.23 11.88 4.32
N ASN A 22 -8.51 11.48 4.31
CA ASN A 22 -9.42 11.78 5.41
C ASN A 22 -9.21 10.69 6.49
N SER A 23 -8.73 11.09 7.66
CA SER A 23 -8.45 10.22 8.81
C SER A 23 -9.40 10.45 9.99
N GLY A 24 -10.52 11.15 9.76
CA GLY A 24 -11.51 11.49 10.77
C GLY A 24 -12.25 12.78 10.43
N VAL A 25 -13.28 13.09 11.21
CA VAL A 25 -13.98 14.39 11.12
C VAL A 25 -12.96 15.50 11.35
N ASP A 26 -12.90 16.45 10.41
CA ASP A 26 -11.96 17.57 10.39
C ASP A 26 -10.46 17.18 10.47
N ASN A 27 -10.13 15.94 10.11
CA ASN A 27 -8.76 15.46 10.09
C ASN A 27 -8.36 15.02 8.68
N ILE A 28 -7.67 15.93 7.97
CA ILE A 28 -7.07 15.66 6.68
C ILE A 28 -5.55 15.62 6.85
N SER A 29 -4.98 14.44 6.64
CA SER A 29 -3.57 14.15 6.90
C SER A 29 -2.88 13.55 5.67
N VAL A 30 -1.56 13.44 5.74
CA VAL A 30 -0.71 12.88 4.67
C VAL A 30 -0.38 11.43 5.02
N PHE A 31 -0.85 10.48 4.20
CA PHE A 31 -0.52 9.06 4.36
C PHE A 31 -0.07 8.47 3.02
N ARG A 32 0.93 7.60 3.05
CA ARG A 32 1.40 6.83 1.89
C ARG A 32 0.28 5.90 1.43
N LYS A 33 -0.01 5.92 0.12
CA LYS A 33 -1.01 5.03 -0.50
C LYS A 33 -0.42 3.98 -1.41
N MET A 34 0.86 4.08 -1.79
CA MET A 34 1.56 3.08 -2.59
C MET A 34 2.55 2.29 -1.73
N HIS A 35 2.45 0.97 -1.78
CA HIS A 35 3.31 0.02 -1.08
C HIS A 35 3.89 -0.95 -2.11
N SER A 36 5.18 -1.27 -2.02
CA SER A 36 5.84 -2.15 -2.97
C SER A 36 6.78 -3.12 -2.28
N TRP A 37 6.83 -4.34 -2.79
CA TRP A 37 7.75 -5.40 -2.38
C TRP A 37 8.52 -5.85 -3.61
N CYS A 38 9.83 -6.04 -3.47
CA CYS A 38 10.71 -6.39 -4.58
C CYS A 38 11.71 -7.46 -4.15
N VAL A 39 11.85 -8.49 -4.98
CA VAL A 39 12.98 -9.42 -4.99
C VAL A 39 13.77 -9.12 -6.27
N PRO A 40 14.94 -8.45 -6.17
CA PRO A 40 15.70 -8.01 -7.33
C PRO A 40 16.01 -9.16 -8.29
N GLY A 41 15.70 -8.97 -9.58
CA GLY A 41 15.90 -9.99 -10.61
C GLY A 41 14.82 -11.09 -10.68
N GLU A 42 13.85 -11.11 -9.77
CA GLU A 42 12.80 -12.14 -9.74
C GLU A 42 11.39 -11.55 -9.87
N ARG A 43 10.98 -10.65 -8.95
CA ARG A 43 9.62 -10.10 -8.95
C ARG A 43 9.51 -8.76 -8.25
N MET A 44 8.55 -7.94 -8.70
CA MET A 44 8.09 -6.74 -8.03
C MET A 44 6.57 -6.76 -7.95
N VAL A 45 6.02 -6.46 -6.77
CA VAL A 45 4.58 -6.34 -6.53
C VAL A 45 4.32 -4.99 -5.89
N ALA A 46 3.32 -4.25 -6.38
CA ALA A 46 2.89 -2.98 -5.82
C ALA A 46 1.38 -2.97 -5.56
N VAL A 47 0.98 -2.31 -4.47
CA VAL A 47 -0.41 -2.12 -4.05
C VAL A 47 -0.64 -0.63 -3.83
N MET A 48 -1.74 -0.11 -4.38
CA MET A 48 -2.22 1.25 -4.12
C MET A 48 -3.55 1.20 -3.37
N THR A 49 -3.75 2.10 -2.40
CA THR A 49 -4.91 2.06 -1.49
C THR A 49 -5.88 3.23 -1.71
N ALA A 50 -7.18 2.94 -1.58
CA ALA A 50 -8.24 3.93 -1.55
C ALA A 50 -9.36 3.48 -0.60
N GLY A 51 -10.15 4.44 -0.10
CA GLY A 51 -11.24 4.17 0.84
C GLY A 51 -10.84 4.41 2.30
N ASN A 52 -11.33 3.56 3.21
CA ASN A 52 -11.15 3.72 4.65
C ASN A 52 -9.69 3.50 5.07
N LEU A 53 -9.10 4.49 5.77
CA LEU A 53 -7.70 4.45 6.19
C LEU A 53 -7.39 3.26 7.11
N ALA A 54 -8.23 3.00 8.12
CA ALA A 54 -8.00 1.89 9.05
C ALA A 54 -8.07 0.52 8.37
N THR A 55 -9.02 0.33 7.46
CA THR A 55 -9.14 -0.91 6.68
C THR A 55 -7.91 -1.11 5.78
N THR A 56 -7.51 -0.08 5.04
CA THR A 56 -6.36 -0.19 4.12
C THR A 56 -5.04 -0.43 4.88
N GLN A 57 -4.82 0.24 6.00
CA GLN A 57 -3.67 -0.02 6.88
C GLN A 57 -3.68 -1.44 7.46
N SER A 58 -4.84 -1.94 7.87
CA SER A 58 -4.97 -3.31 8.39
C SER A 58 -4.62 -4.37 7.34
N VAL A 59 -5.02 -4.15 6.08
CA VAL A 59 -4.69 -5.06 4.97
C VAL A 59 -3.19 -5.01 4.67
N VAL A 60 -2.60 -3.83 4.55
CA VAL A 60 -1.16 -3.68 4.29
C VAL A 60 -0.33 -4.30 5.42
N SER A 61 -0.66 -4.03 6.68
CA SER A 61 0.03 -4.61 7.85
C SER A 61 0.00 -6.14 7.81
N LYS A 62 -1.16 -6.74 7.49
CA LYS A 62 -1.27 -8.19 7.33
C LYS A 62 -0.43 -8.74 6.18
N LEU A 63 -0.31 -8.01 5.06
CA LEU A 63 0.55 -8.41 3.94
C LEU A 63 2.03 -8.35 4.32
N GLU A 64 2.46 -7.30 5.04
CA GLU A 64 3.84 -7.14 5.51
C GLU A 64 4.24 -8.24 6.50
N GLU A 65 3.38 -8.59 7.46
CA GLU A 65 3.66 -9.66 8.41
C GLU A 65 3.62 -11.05 7.78
N ARG A 66 2.64 -11.33 6.90
CA ARG A 66 2.53 -12.65 6.28
C ARG A 66 3.62 -12.96 5.26
N ASN A 67 4.31 -11.93 4.75
CA ASN A 67 5.49 -12.11 3.89
C ASN A 67 6.73 -12.60 4.65
N LYS A 68 6.72 -12.58 5.99
CA LYS A 68 7.81 -13.11 6.82
C LYS A 68 7.62 -14.60 7.13
N ALA A 69 8.72 -15.30 7.40
CA ALA A 69 8.67 -16.66 7.94
C ALA A 69 7.86 -16.67 9.26
N PRO A 70 7.13 -17.75 9.58
CA PRO A 70 6.24 -17.78 10.74
C PRO A 70 6.87 -17.30 12.05
N ASP A 71 8.15 -17.64 12.27
CA ASP A 71 8.90 -17.31 13.49
C ASP A 71 9.33 -15.82 13.56
N ASP A 72 9.38 -15.13 12.42
CA ASP A 72 9.75 -13.71 12.33
C ASP A 72 8.54 -12.77 12.38
N ARG A 73 7.32 -13.32 12.41
CA ARG A 73 6.07 -12.53 12.43
C ARG A 73 5.87 -11.89 13.79
N HIS A 74 5.63 -10.58 13.79
CA HIS A 74 5.27 -9.83 14.99
C HIS A 74 3.83 -9.33 14.85
N ASN A 75 3.05 -9.42 15.92
CA ASN A 75 1.68 -8.94 15.89
C ASN A 75 1.70 -7.40 15.99
N SER A 76 1.73 -6.74 14.84
CA SER A 76 1.74 -5.28 14.72
C SER A 76 0.31 -4.75 14.85
N LEU A 77 -0.16 -4.58 16.10
CA LEU A 77 -1.29 -3.74 16.49
C LEU A 77 -0.86 -2.81 17.62
#